data_AF-A0AAW4C109-F1
#
_entry.id   AF-A0AAW4C109-F1
#
_cell.length_a   1.000
_cell.length_b   1.000
_cell.length_c   1.000
_cell.angle_alpha   90.00
_cell.angle_beta   90.00
_cell.angle_gamma   90.00
#
_symmetry.space_group_name_H-M   'P 1'
#
loop_
_entity.id
_entity.type
_entity.pdbx_description
1 polymer ?
#
loop_
_entity_poly.entity_id
_entity_poly.type
_entity_poly.pdbx_seq_one_letter_code
_entity_poly.pdbx_strand_id
1 'polypeptide(L)'
;MSVLELLGVSVVLVLVALLFCIVVFVLRVEAVSRVPEKISAICAFLTLLVAVSAAWVAWSQLQESKDSSRNQLQESKNSSAKVIYKEYISLAIDNPEFSAQSCFGGEKELKKMMKNEVIYEKYENYVAFLLFSAEQISMLTNYDTKWEQVLLAQLTYHALYLQSPDFQKVMMGFYSEYLQYLIRVSITNFSAYKCGP
;
A
#
# COMPACT_ATOMS: atom_id res chain seq x y z
N MET A 1 -8.65 16.59 -14.09
CA MET A 1 -8.92 16.38 -15.52
C MET A 1 -7.60 16.50 -16.24
N SER A 2 -6.96 15.36 -16.53
CA SER A 2 -5.58 15.34 -17.04
C SER A 2 -5.58 15.67 -18.54
N VAL A 3 -4.49 16.23 -19.05
CA VAL A 3 -4.30 16.54 -20.48
C VAL A 3 -4.53 15.31 -21.37
N LEU A 4 -4.33 14.11 -20.81
CA LEU A 4 -4.56 12.82 -21.46
C LEU A 4 -6.06 12.52 -21.69
N GLU A 5 -6.94 12.89 -20.77
CA GLU A 5 -8.40 12.74 -20.95
C GLU A 5 -8.92 13.68 -22.03
N LEU A 6 -8.38 14.91 -22.09
CA LEU A 6 -8.72 15.88 -23.13
C LEU A 6 -8.25 15.43 -24.51
N LEU A 7 -7.06 14.82 -24.59
CA LEU A 7 -6.53 14.24 -25.82
C LEU A 7 -7.33 13.01 -26.25
N GLY A 8 -7.73 12.15 -25.30
CA GLY A 8 -8.56 10.98 -25.59
C GLY A 8 -9.93 11.35 -26.17
N VAL A 9 -10.62 12.33 -25.57
CA VAL A 9 -11.92 12.83 -26.06
C VAL A 9 -11.77 13.49 -27.44
N SER A 10 -10.70 14.26 -27.65
CA SER A 10 -10.42 14.91 -28.94
C SER A 10 -10.16 13.90 -30.05
N VAL A 11 -9.37 12.85 -29.79
CA VAL A 11 -9.08 11.78 -30.76
C VAL A 11 -10.35 10.98 -31.10
N VAL A 12 -11.19 10.67 -30.11
CA VAL A 12 -12.47 9.98 -30.35
C VAL A 12 -13.42 10.83 -31.18
N LEU A 13 -13.53 12.13 -30.89
CA LEU A 13 -14.35 13.06 -31.68
C LEU A 13 -13.87 13.18 -33.13
N VAL A 14 -12.56 13.24 -33.35
CA VAL A 14 -11.96 13.28 -34.69
C VAL A 14 -12.21 11.97 -35.45
N LEU A 15 -12.09 10.82 -34.80
CA LEU A 15 -12.40 9.52 -35.40
C LEU A 15 -13.88 9.36 -35.74
N VAL A 16 -14.78 9.81 -34.86
CA VAL A 16 -16.24 9.81 -35.12
C VAL A 16 -16.58 10.75 -36.27
N ALA A 17 -15.99 11.94 -36.32
CA ALA A 17 -16.18 12.88 -37.41
C ALA A 17 -15.66 12.33 -38.75
N LEU A 18 -14.49 11.68 -38.76
CA LEU A 18 -13.94 11.03 -39.94
C LEU A 18 -14.82 9.87 -40.41
N LEU A 19 -15.30 9.02 -39.50
CA LEU A 19 -16.24 7.95 -39.83
C LEU A 19 -17.55 8.51 -40.38
N PHE A 20 -18.09 9.57 -39.79
CA PHE A 20 -19.29 10.24 -40.30
C PHE A 20 -19.08 10.80 -41.71
N CYS A 21 -17.94 11.47 -41.95
CA CYS A 21 -17.58 11.97 -43.28
C CYS A 21 -17.41 10.84 -44.31
N ILE A 22 -16.80 9.72 -43.92
CA ILE A 22 -16.64 8.53 -44.78
C ILE A 22 -18.01 7.92 -45.10
N VAL A 23 -18.89 7.77 -44.10
CA VAL A 23 -20.25 7.25 -44.29
C VAL A 23 -21.07 8.17 -45.21
N VAL A 24 -21.05 9.48 -44.99
CA VAL A 24 -21.73 10.46 -45.85
C VAL A 24 -21.20 10.41 -47.28
N PHE A 25 -19.89 10.26 -47.45
CA PHE A 25 -19.26 10.13 -48.76
C PHE A 25 -19.66 8.83 -49.46
N VAL A 26 -19.66 7.70 -48.76
CA VAL A 26 -20.09 6.41 -49.31
C VAL A 26 -21.58 6.43 -49.70
N LEU A 27 -22.45 6.97 -48.84
CA LEU A 27 -23.89 7.12 -49.14
C LEU A 27 -24.13 8.04 -50.34
N ARG A 28 -23.34 9.11 -50.49
CA ARG A 28 -23.38 10.01 -51.66
C ARG A 28 -22.92 9.31 -52.95
N VAL A 29 -21.95 8.42 -52.87
CA VAL A 29 -21.43 7.64 -54.01
C VAL A 29 -22.40 6.52 -54.41
N GLU A 30 -23.05 5.86 -53.45
CA GLU A 30 -24.11 4.86 -53.70
C GLU A 30 -25.35 5.49 -54.35
N ALA A 31 -25.73 6.71 -53.96
CA ALA A 31 -26.85 7.42 -54.57
C ALA A 31 -26.63 7.77 -56.06
N VAL A 32 -25.40 7.65 -56.58
CA VAL A 32 -25.01 8.10 -57.93
C VAL A 32 -24.58 6.95 -58.85
N SER A 33 -24.37 5.71 -58.38
CA SER A 33 -23.87 4.64 -59.26
C SER A 33 -24.40 3.22 -58.97
N ARG A 34 -24.69 2.45 -60.04
CA ARG A 34 -24.78 0.98 -59.98
C ARG A 34 -23.47 0.44 -59.42
N VAL A 35 -23.52 -0.15 -58.23
CA VAL A 35 -22.37 -0.53 -57.39
C VAL A 35 -21.35 -1.40 -58.16
N PRO A 36 -20.10 -0.94 -58.38
CA PRO A 36 -19.01 -1.80 -58.80
C PRO A 36 -18.42 -2.54 -57.58
N GLU A 37 -18.17 -3.85 -57.71
CA GLU A 37 -17.60 -4.76 -56.68
C GLU A 37 -16.35 -4.22 -55.96
N LYS A 38 -15.65 -3.25 -56.57
CA LYS A 38 -14.41 -2.63 -56.06
C LYS A 38 -14.63 -1.72 -54.84
N ILE A 39 -15.82 -1.15 -54.63
CA ILE A 39 -16.10 -0.27 -53.47
C ILE A 39 -16.26 -1.09 -52.18
N SER A 40 -16.87 -2.28 -52.28
CA SER A 40 -17.05 -3.20 -51.15
C SER A 40 -15.72 -3.62 -50.51
N ALA A 41 -14.71 -3.91 -51.34
CA ALA A 41 -13.38 -4.25 -50.88
C ALA A 41 -12.69 -3.10 -50.10
N ILE A 42 -12.90 -1.85 -50.53
CA ILE A 42 -12.35 -0.66 -49.85
C ILE A 42 -13.02 -0.47 -48.49
N CYS A 43 -14.35 -0.62 -48.41
CA CYS A 43 -15.09 -0.53 -47.15
C CYS A 43 -14.67 -1.65 -46.17
N ALA A 44 -14.48 -2.88 -46.65
CA ALA A 44 -14.01 -4.00 -45.84
C ALA A 44 -12.59 -3.74 -45.28
N PHE A 45 -11.69 -3.19 -46.10
CA PHE A 45 -10.34 -2.82 -45.67
C PHE A 45 -10.35 -1.70 -44.61
N LEU A 46 -11.15 -0.66 -44.80
CA LEU A 46 -11.32 0.41 -43.80
C LEU A 46 -11.89 -0.13 -42.48
N THR A 47 -12.87 -1.02 -42.55
CA THR A 47 -13.45 -1.66 -41.36
C THR A 47 -12.40 -2.49 -40.61
N LEU A 48 -11.54 -3.22 -41.33
CA LEU A 48 -10.43 -3.97 -40.74
C LEU A 48 -9.45 -3.04 -40.01
N LEU A 49 -9.08 -1.91 -40.61
CA LEU A 49 -8.20 -0.92 -39.97
C LEU A 49 -8.81 -0.36 -38.69
N VAL A 50 -10.09 0.02 -38.72
CA VAL A 50 -10.82 0.49 -37.53
C VAL A 50 -10.85 -0.58 -36.45
N ALA A 51 -11.11 -1.84 -36.80
CA ALA A 51 -11.13 -2.94 -35.84
C ALA A 51 -9.75 -3.17 -35.19
N VAL A 52 -8.66 -3.13 -35.97
CA VAL A 52 -7.30 -3.25 -35.44
C VAL A 52 -6.94 -2.08 -34.52
N SER A 53 -7.27 -0.84 -34.91
CA SER A 53 -7.05 0.34 -34.07
C SER A 53 -7.86 0.27 -32.77
N ALA A 54 -9.12 -0.15 -32.83
CA ALA A 54 -9.97 -0.34 -31.65
C ALA A 54 -9.39 -1.42 -30.71
N ALA A 55 -8.93 -2.55 -31.26
CA ALA A 55 -8.30 -3.61 -30.49
C ALA A 55 -7.01 -3.13 -29.80
N TRP A 56 -6.20 -2.31 -30.49
CA TRP A 56 -5.00 -1.70 -29.91
C TRP A 56 -5.31 -0.76 -28.74
N VAL A 57 -6.31 0.12 -28.90
CA VAL A 57 -6.75 1.03 -27.83
C VAL A 57 -7.30 0.25 -26.63
N ALA A 58 -8.13 -0.76 -26.87
CA ALA A 58 -8.65 -1.63 -25.82
C ALA A 58 -7.53 -2.35 -25.05
N TRP A 59 -6.49 -2.82 -25.75
CA TRP A 59 -5.30 -3.40 -25.13
C TRP A 59 -4.56 -2.40 -24.24
N SER A 60 -4.35 -1.17 -24.70
CA SER A 60 -3.70 -0.10 -23.90
C SER A 60 -4.49 0.20 -22.63
N GLN A 61 -5.82 0.34 -22.73
CA GLN A 61 -6.69 0.58 -21.58
C GLN A 61 -6.65 -0.58 -20.57
N LEU A 62 -6.59 -1.83 -21.05
CA LEU A 62 -6.44 -2.99 -20.17
C LEU A 62 -5.11 -2.99 -19.42
N GLN A 63 -4.02 -2.60 -20.07
CA GLN A 63 -2.71 -2.51 -19.42
C GLN A 63 -2.72 -1.43 -18.32
N GLU A 64 -3.20 -0.23 -18.63
CA GLU A 64 -3.29 0.88 -17.67
C GLU A 64 -4.23 0.57 -16.50
N SER A 65 -5.35 -0.12 -16.77
CA SER A 65 -6.29 -0.52 -15.72
C SER A 65 -5.66 -1.48 -14.70
N LYS A 66 -4.80 -2.40 -15.16
CA LYS A 66 -4.08 -3.34 -14.30
C LYS A 66 -3.07 -2.62 -13.42
N ASP A 67 -2.28 -1.71 -14.00
CA ASP A 67 -1.28 -0.96 -13.25
C ASP A 67 -1.93 0.01 -12.25
N SER A 68 -3.00 0.69 -12.67
CA SER A 68 -3.82 1.53 -11.78
C SER A 68 -4.40 0.74 -10.61
N SER A 69 -4.95 -0.45 -10.88
CA SER A 69 -5.52 -1.31 -9.82
C SER A 69 -4.46 -1.78 -8.81
N ARG A 70 -3.25 -2.12 -9.27
CA ARG A 70 -2.14 -2.50 -8.37
C ARG A 70 -1.70 -1.33 -7.51
N ASN A 71 -1.55 -0.15 -8.11
CA ASN A 71 -1.17 1.06 -7.40
C ASN A 71 -2.21 1.45 -6.35
N GLN A 72 -3.50 1.41 -6.71
CA GLN A 72 -4.60 1.67 -5.77
C GLN A 72 -4.63 0.65 -4.63
N LEU A 73 -4.38 -0.63 -4.91
CA LEU A 73 -4.30 -1.66 -3.88
C LEU A 73 -3.14 -1.39 -2.91
N GLN A 74 -1.96 -1.02 -3.43
CA GLN A 74 -0.81 -0.69 -2.60
C GLN A 74 -1.05 0.56 -1.75
N GLU A 75 -1.67 1.59 -2.32
CA GLU A 75 -2.03 2.81 -1.61
C GLU A 75 -3.08 2.55 -0.52
N SER A 76 -4.09 1.73 -0.81
CA SER A 76 -5.11 1.29 0.15
C SER A 76 -4.49 0.50 1.31
N LYS A 77 -3.61 -0.44 1.03
CA LYS A 77 -2.83 -1.18 2.04
C LYS A 77 -2.01 -0.24 2.92
N ASN A 78 -1.30 0.71 2.30
CA ASN A 78 -0.51 1.69 3.04
C ASN A 78 -1.38 2.64 3.88
N SER A 79 -2.55 3.04 3.38
CA SER A 79 -3.53 3.83 4.14
C SER A 79 -4.02 3.06 5.37
N SER A 80 -4.33 1.78 5.21
CA SER A 80 -4.73 0.90 6.31
C SER A 80 -3.62 0.75 7.36
N ALA A 81 -2.37 0.58 6.92
CA ALA A 81 -1.21 0.56 7.81
C ALA A 81 -1.05 1.87 8.61
N LYS A 82 -1.28 3.03 7.98
CA LYS A 82 -1.27 4.33 8.67
C LYS A 82 -2.37 4.44 9.72
N VAL A 83 -3.56 3.89 9.48
CA VAL A 83 -4.65 3.88 10.46
C VAL A 83 -4.26 3.06 11.68
N ILE A 84 -3.77 1.83 11.49
CA ILE A 84 -3.30 0.95 12.58
C ILE A 84 -2.18 1.64 13.36
N TYR A 85 -1.21 2.23 12.67
CA TYR A 85 -0.12 2.94 13.32
C TYR A 85 -0.62 4.16 14.12
N LYS A 86 -1.58 4.91 13.58
CA LYS A 86 -2.20 6.05 14.28
C LYS A 86 -2.91 5.59 15.56
N GLU A 87 -3.57 4.44 15.56
CA GLU A 87 -4.19 3.87 16.76
C GLU A 87 -3.14 3.59 17.84
N TYR A 88 -2.03 2.93 17.47
CA TYR A 88 -0.91 2.73 18.40
C TYR A 88 -0.33 4.04 18.92
N ILE A 89 -0.12 5.03 18.06
CA ILE A 89 0.40 6.35 18.48
C ILE A 89 -0.59 7.08 19.38
N SER A 90 -1.90 6.91 19.17
CA SER A 90 -2.91 7.47 20.08
C SER A 90 -2.83 6.82 21.46
N LEU A 91 -2.68 5.49 21.52
CA LEU A 91 -2.43 4.77 22.77
C LEU A 91 -1.14 5.23 23.46
N ALA A 92 -0.08 5.49 22.69
CA ALA A 92 1.18 6.03 23.19
C ALA A 92 1.02 7.42 23.81
N ILE A 93 0.29 8.31 23.15
CA ILE A 93 -0.03 9.65 23.65
C ILE A 93 -0.84 9.59 24.94
N ASP A 94 -1.80 8.66 25.03
CA ASP A 94 -2.65 8.49 26.21
C ASP A 94 -1.92 7.82 27.38
N ASN A 95 -0.80 7.12 27.13
CA ASN A 95 -0.01 6.40 28.12
C ASN A 95 1.50 6.72 27.95
N PRO A 96 1.92 7.99 28.15
CA PRO A 96 3.28 8.43 27.88
C PRO A 96 4.32 7.72 28.75
N GLU A 97 3.96 7.25 29.94
CA GLU A 97 4.82 6.49 30.85
C GLU A 97 5.25 5.13 30.28
N PHE A 98 4.50 4.57 29.32
CA PHE A 98 4.82 3.29 28.70
C PHE A 98 5.60 3.46 27.40
N SER A 99 5.32 4.53 26.65
CA SER A 99 5.74 4.75 25.25
C SER A 99 7.23 4.60 24.95
N ALA A 100 8.09 4.90 25.93
CA ALA A 100 9.54 4.87 25.73
C ALA A 100 10.28 4.26 26.93
N GLN A 101 9.68 3.21 27.50
CA GLN A 101 10.10 2.66 28.78
C GLN A 101 11.57 2.22 28.84
N SER A 102 12.09 1.58 27.79
CA SER A 102 13.51 1.15 27.79
C SER A 102 14.49 2.31 27.66
N CYS A 103 14.06 3.41 27.04
CA CYS A 103 14.90 4.56 26.79
C CYS A 103 14.93 5.55 27.96
N PHE A 104 13.77 5.95 28.48
CA PHE A 104 13.71 6.97 29.53
C PHE A 104 13.48 6.39 30.93
N GLY A 105 12.74 5.30 31.05
CA GLY A 105 12.56 4.60 32.33
C GLY A 105 13.76 3.70 32.68
N GLY A 106 14.31 3.04 31.67
CA GLY A 106 15.42 2.10 31.80
C GLY A 106 15.07 0.88 32.67
N GLU A 107 16.09 0.11 33.03
CA GLU A 107 15.92 -1.15 33.76
C GLU A 107 15.34 -0.94 35.17
N LYS A 108 15.67 0.19 35.81
CA LYS A 108 15.21 0.52 37.16
C LYS A 108 13.69 0.73 37.20
N GLU A 109 13.14 1.54 36.31
CA GLU A 109 11.69 1.75 36.27
C GLU A 109 10.95 0.51 35.79
N LEU A 110 11.52 -0.28 34.86
CA LEU A 110 10.93 -1.57 34.46
C LEU A 110 10.80 -2.50 35.68
N LYS A 111 11.87 -2.66 36.47
CA LYS A 111 11.85 -3.46 37.72
C LYS A 111 10.84 -2.93 38.74
N LYS A 112 10.60 -1.62 38.78
CA LYS A 112 9.60 -1.01 39.67
C LYS A 112 8.18 -1.33 39.18
N MET A 113 7.92 -1.25 37.87
CA MET A 113 6.64 -1.66 37.28
C MET A 113 6.38 -3.14 37.56
N MET A 114 7.35 -4.02 37.35
CA MET A 114 7.23 -5.47 37.62
C MET A 114 6.82 -5.82 39.06
N LYS A 115 7.08 -4.95 40.04
CA LYS A 115 6.65 -5.14 41.44
C LYS A 115 5.20 -4.72 41.69
N ASN A 116 4.60 -3.98 40.77
CA ASN A 116 3.20 -3.57 40.82
C ASN A 116 2.47 -4.30 39.69
N GLU A 117 1.85 -5.44 40.03
CA GLU A 117 1.19 -6.33 39.07
C GLU A 117 0.21 -5.59 38.15
N VAL A 118 -0.58 -4.66 38.69
CA VAL A 118 -1.58 -3.90 37.91
C VAL A 118 -0.92 -2.98 36.88
N ILE A 119 0.17 -2.29 37.25
CA ILE A 119 0.89 -1.42 36.29
C ILE A 119 1.64 -2.27 35.27
N TYR A 120 2.25 -3.37 35.72
CA TYR A 120 2.97 -4.25 34.83
C TYR A 120 2.05 -4.87 33.77
N GLU A 121 0.91 -5.40 34.18
CA GLU A 121 -0.10 -5.96 33.26
C GLU A 121 -0.56 -4.93 32.22
N LYS A 122 -0.76 -3.66 32.61
CA LYS A 122 -1.08 -2.58 31.66
C LYS A 122 0.05 -2.36 30.66
N TYR A 123 1.29 -2.36 31.11
CA TYR A 123 2.45 -2.22 30.24
C TYR A 123 2.62 -3.43 29.31
N GLU A 124 2.35 -4.65 29.77
CA GLU A 124 2.37 -5.85 28.93
C GLU A 124 1.31 -5.78 27.84
N ASN A 125 0.09 -5.35 28.17
CA ASN A 125 -0.98 -5.13 27.19
C ASN A 125 -0.63 -4.01 26.20
N TYR A 126 0.03 -2.94 26.67
CA TYR A 126 0.53 -1.87 25.80
C TYR A 126 1.51 -2.43 24.77
N VAL A 127 2.51 -3.21 25.20
CA VAL A 127 3.50 -3.81 24.29
C VAL A 127 2.85 -4.86 23.39
N ALA A 128 1.89 -5.63 23.88
CA ALA A 128 1.12 -6.57 23.07
C ALA A 128 0.37 -5.86 21.93
N PHE A 129 -0.22 -4.69 22.19
CA PHE A 129 -0.87 -3.88 21.17
C PHE A 129 0.13 -3.36 20.12
N LEU A 130 1.33 -2.95 20.52
CA LEU A 130 2.42 -2.60 19.60
C LEU A 130 2.79 -3.79 18.70
N LEU A 131 3.02 -4.97 19.29
CA LEU A 131 3.43 -6.17 18.56
C LEU A 131 2.35 -6.62 17.57
N PHE A 132 1.08 -6.60 17.99
CA PHE A 132 -0.06 -6.88 17.12
C PHE A 132 -0.15 -5.87 15.96
N SER A 133 0.02 -4.58 16.25
CA SER A 133 0.04 -3.53 15.23
C SER A 133 1.18 -3.72 14.24
N ALA A 134 2.37 -4.06 14.73
CA ALA A 134 3.56 -4.32 13.92
C ALA A 134 3.35 -5.52 12.97
N GLU A 135 2.73 -6.60 13.46
CA GLU A 135 2.41 -7.77 12.62
C GLU A 135 1.45 -7.40 11.49
N GLN A 136 0.33 -6.73 11.81
CA GLN A 136 -0.65 -6.32 10.81
C GLN A 136 -0.07 -5.36 9.77
N ILE A 137 0.70 -4.35 10.20
CA ILE A 137 1.36 -3.39 9.30
C ILE A 137 2.33 -4.12 8.36
N SER A 138 3.13 -5.05 8.89
CA SER A 138 4.10 -5.81 8.11
C SER A 138 3.42 -6.68 7.04
N MET A 139 2.32 -7.35 7.40
CA MET A 139 1.53 -8.17 6.48
C MET A 139 0.87 -7.33 5.39
N LEU A 140 0.31 -6.17 5.73
CA LEU A 140 -0.35 -5.28 4.77
C LEU A 140 0.63 -4.69 3.76
N THR A 141 1.82 -4.30 4.22
CA THR A 141 2.78 -3.53 3.42
C THR A 141 3.76 -4.41 2.66
N ASN A 142 3.63 -5.75 2.78
CA ASN A 142 4.54 -6.74 2.23
C ASN A 142 6.00 -6.47 2.65
N TYR A 143 6.21 -6.15 3.92
CA TYR A 143 7.55 -5.92 4.49
C TYR A 143 8.29 -4.73 3.86
N ASP A 144 7.57 -3.62 3.64
CA ASP A 144 8.14 -2.37 3.12
C ASP A 144 9.23 -1.81 4.05
N THR A 145 10.37 -1.42 3.49
CA THR A 145 11.55 -0.98 4.27
C THR A 145 11.34 0.31 5.06
N LYS A 146 10.38 1.17 4.67
CA LYS A 146 10.06 2.38 5.44
C LYS A 146 9.25 2.01 6.68
N TRP A 147 8.28 1.12 6.52
CA TRP A 147 7.52 0.60 7.66
C TRP A 147 8.40 -0.20 8.61
N GLU A 148 9.32 -0.99 8.09
CA GLU A 148 10.33 -1.68 8.90
C GLU A 148 11.07 -0.73 9.83
N GLN A 149 11.59 0.40 9.32
CA GLN A 149 12.31 1.39 10.12
C GLN A 149 11.42 2.01 11.21
N VAL A 150 10.16 2.31 10.88
CA VAL A 150 9.20 2.85 11.85
C VAL A 150 8.94 1.85 12.97
N LEU A 151 8.68 0.59 12.62
CA LEU A 151 8.41 -0.46 13.59
C LEU A 151 9.65 -0.77 14.44
N LEU A 152 10.84 -0.83 13.84
CA LEU A 152 12.09 -1.02 14.57
C LEU A 152 12.33 0.08 15.61
N ALA A 153 12.06 1.34 15.26
CA ALA A 153 12.17 2.45 16.20
C ALA A 153 11.25 2.25 17.42
N GLN A 154 9.97 1.91 17.19
CA GLN A 154 9.01 1.66 18.27
C GLN A 154 9.39 0.43 19.10
N LEU A 155 9.80 -0.67 18.48
CA LEU A 155 10.23 -1.87 19.22
C LEU A 155 11.49 -1.61 20.06
N THR A 156 12.39 -0.73 19.61
CA THR A 156 13.62 -0.38 20.35
C THR A 156 13.30 0.29 21.67
N TYR A 157 12.21 1.06 21.75
CA TYR A 157 11.72 1.66 22.99
C TYR A 157 11.26 0.65 24.04
N HIS A 158 11.05 -0.61 23.65
CA HIS A 158 10.62 -1.69 24.54
C HIS A 158 11.64 -2.83 24.63
N ALA A 159 12.86 -2.63 24.13
CA ALA A 159 13.90 -3.64 24.07
C ALA A 159 14.19 -4.34 25.41
N LEU A 160 14.17 -3.64 26.55
CA LEU A 160 14.42 -4.26 27.86
C LEU A 160 13.33 -5.28 28.24
N TYR A 161 12.07 -4.97 27.93
CA TYR A 161 10.97 -5.92 28.14
C TYR A 161 11.04 -7.07 27.14
N LEU A 162 11.29 -6.76 25.87
CA LEU A 162 11.42 -7.77 24.82
C LEU A 162 12.59 -8.72 25.09
N GLN A 163 13.68 -8.25 25.72
CA GLN A 163 14.83 -9.09 26.13
C GLN A 163 14.53 -9.94 27.37
N SER A 164 13.44 -9.69 28.10
CA SER A 164 13.15 -10.40 29.34
C SER A 164 12.99 -11.91 29.12
N PRO A 165 13.43 -12.76 30.08
CA PRO A 165 13.30 -14.20 29.96
C PRO A 165 11.86 -14.66 29.73
N ASP A 166 10.90 -13.99 30.36
CA ASP A 166 9.48 -14.32 30.27
C ASP A 166 8.97 -14.08 28.85
N PHE A 167 9.29 -12.92 28.27
CA PHE A 167 8.96 -12.65 26.87
C PHE A 167 9.64 -13.64 25.91
N GLN A 168 10.95 -13.86 26.06
CA GLN A 168 11.73 -14.70 25.14
C GLN A 168 11.30 -16.16 25.15
N LYS A 169 10.94 -16.71 26.31
CA LYS A 169 10.56 -18.12 26.44
C LYS A 169 9.08 -18.37 26.14
N VAL A 170 8.21 -17.44 26.53
CA VAL A 170 6.75 -17.65 26.50
C VAL A 170 6.14 -17.03 25.25
N MET A 171 6.51 -15.79 24.91
CA MET A 171 5.77 -14.98 23.96
C MET A 171 6.39 -14.95 22.56
N MET A 172 7.72 -14.97 22.45
CA MET A 172 8.44 -14.81 21.17
C MET A 172 7.95 -15.79 20.09
N GLY A 173 7.65 -17.03 20.46
CA GLY A 173 7.23 -18.07 19.51
C GLY A 173 5.82 -17.92 18.94
N PHE A 174 5.01 -16.98 19.45
CA PHE A 174 3.66 -16.74 18.94
C PHE A 174 3.61 -15.80 17.73
N TYR A 175 4.70 -15.06 17.49
CA TYR A 175 4.76 -14.05 16.44
C TYR A 175 5.38 -14.60 15.16
N SER A 176 5.02 -13.97 14.04
CA SER A 176 5.61 -14.28 12.74
C SER A 176 7.14 -14.21 12.74
N GLU A 177 7.81 -15.04 11.93
CA GLU A 177 9.28 -15.04 11.80
C GLU A 177 9.85 -13.65 11.49
N TYR A 178 9.12 -12.86 10.69
CA TYR A 178 9.49 -11.48 10.38
C TYR A 178 9.45 -10.59 11.63
N LEU A 179 8.38 -10.65 12.44
CA LEU A 179 8.32 -9.86 13.66
C LEU A 179 9.36 -10.33 14.69
N GLN A 180 9.61 -11.63 14.80
CA GLN A 180 10.70 -12.16 15.63
C GLN A 180 12.07 -11.60 15.19
N TYR A 181 12.29 -11.50 13.87
CA TYR A 181 13.48 -10.84 13.33
C TYR A 181 13.55 -9.36 13.75
N LEU A 182 12.47 -8.59 13.59
CA LEU A 182 12.44 -7.18 14.01
C LEU A 182 12.71 -7.01 15.51
N ILE A 183 12.15 -7.89 16.36
CA ILE A 183 12.40 -7.89 17.80
C ILE A 183 13.89 -8.14 18.10
N ARG A 184 14.52 -9.13 17.46
CA ARG A 184 15.95 -9.40 17.66
C ARG A 184 16.81 -8.21 17.24
N VAL A 185 16.47 -7.58 16.12
CA VAL A 185 17.16 -6.39 15.61
C VAL A 185 16.95 -5.20 16.55
N SER A 186 15.74 -4.98 17.06
CA SER A 186 15.47 -3.88 17.99
C SER A 186 16.23 -4.03 19.30
N ILE A 187 16.31 -5.25 19.86
CA ILE A 187 17.12 -5.57 21.05
C ILE A 187 18.61 -5.32 20.76
N THR A 188 19.10 -5.73 19.58
CA THR A 188 20.52 -5.55 19.21
C THR A 188 20.87 -4.07 18.99
N ASN A 189 19.96 -3.31 18.38
CA ASN A 189 20.14 -1.88 18.12
C ASN A 189 19.96 -1.02 19.37
N PHE A 190 19.27 -1.54 20.38
CA PHE A 190 19.04 -0.84 21.62
C PHE A 190 20.36 -0.52 22.32
N SER A 191 20.55 0.76 22.59
CA SER A 191 21.60 1.27 23.45
C SER A 191 21.00 2.37 24.29
N ALA A 192 21.08 2.23 25.61
CA ALA A 192 20.57 3.24 26.55
C ALA A 192 21.17 4.64 26.29
N TYR A 193 22.37 4.71 25.70
CA TYR A 193 23.06 5.96 25.35
C TYR A 193 22.67 6.54 23.99
N LYS A 194 21.93 5.80 23.16
CA LYS A 194 21.46 6.23 21.82
C LYS A 194 19.99 6.62 21.79
N CYS A 195 19.25 6.34 22.86
CA CYS A 195 17.98 7.00 23.11
C CYS A 195 18.28 8.50 23.22
N GLY A 196 17.87 9.29 22.23
CA GLY A 196 18.17 10.72 22.17
C GLY A 196 17.72 11.50 23.42
N PRO A 197 18.10 12.79 23.55
CA PRO A 197 17.51 13.66 24.56
C PRO A 197 15.98 13.73 24.45
#